data_AF-A0A5E4V3F5-F1
#
_entry.id   AF-A0A5E4V3F5-F1
#
_cell.length_a   1.000
_cell.length_b   1.000
_cell.length_c   1.000
_cell.angle_alpha   90.00
_cell.angle_beta   90.00
_cell.angle_gamma   90.00
#
_symmetry.space_group_name_H-M   'P 1'
#
loop_
_entity.id
_entity.type
_entity.pdbx_description
1 polymer ?
#
loop_
_entity_poly.entity_id
_entity_poly.type
_entity_poly.pdbx_seq_one_letter_code
_entity_poly.pdbx_strand_id
1 'polypeptide(L)'
;MRMLGMQGRRAHNGAHCPSTSSFSPTRPHAMIDTLPPLDTPLDASSHSRLYPYVVQRAWVDAHDPQGEVSEPFSDDVFVTLVFDGPAGLRRLQREDLCAAGLTFEEAFTQAASNLSRAWTARHFEFGIARLDDGTPIAGCRGNWMAPAGGLVLGNLYQSMVEHFEVTDFAAVAVNRTLLLAFPTDAKTLSSLALRQLVEGASSGAILPIARSWLRLDGEWPSAYRGVPAF
;
A
#
# COMPACT_ATOMS: atom_id res chain seq x y z
N MET A 1 55.67 2.11 -36.86
CA MET A 1 56.49 1.18 -36.06
C MET A 1 55.52 0.28 -35.28
N ARG A 2 55.48 -1.03 -35.62
CA ARG A 2 54.84 -2.21 -34.95
C ARG A 2 53.43 -2.03 -34.35
N MET A 3 52.33 -2.58 -34.88
CA MET A 3 51.88 -3.98 -35.08
C MET A 3 51.83 -4.89 -33.82
N LEU A 4 50.72 -5.65 -33.73
CA LEU A 4 50.31 -6.78 -32.86
C LEU A 4 49.51 -6.41 -31.60
N GLY A 5 48.36 -7.03 -31.27
CA GLY A 5 47.67 -8.16 -31.88
C GLY A 5 46.51 -8.68 -31.00
N MET A 6 45.40 -8.99 -31.67
CA MET A 6 44.37 -10.03 -31.46
C MET A 6 44.07 -10.69 -30.09
N GLN A 7 42.75 -10.74 -29.84
CA GLN A 7 41.89 -11.90 -29.48
C GLN A 7 41.90 -12.50 -28.06
N GLY A 8 40.68 -12.64 -27.52
CA GLY A 8 40.18 -13.95 -27.05
C GLY A 8 39.48 -14.03 -25.69
N ARG A 9 38.13 -13.98 -25.71
CA ARG A 9 37.14 -14.75 -24.90
C ARG A 9 37.43 -15.05 -23.40
N ARG A 10 36.51 -14.66 -22.52
CA ARG A 10 35.43 -15.51 -21.94
C ARG A 10 34.69 -14.78 -20.81
N ALA A 11 33.41 -15.09 -20.71
CA ALA A 11 32.48 -14.66 -19.68
C ALA A 11 32.86 -15.16 -18.28
N HIS A 12 32.60 -14.34 -17.26
CA HIS A 12 32.20 -14.82 -15.95
C HIS A 12 31.13 -13.91 -15.36
N ASN A 13 30.01 -14.56 -15.03
CA ASN A 13 28.91 -14.05 -14.24
C ASN A 13 29.41 -13.54 -12.87
N GLY A 14 28.86 -12.40 -12.46
CA GLY A 14 28.93 -11.88 -11.11
C GLY A 14 27.81 -10.87 -10.94
N ALA A 15 26.58 -11.37 -10.81
CA ALA A 15 25.43 -10.54 -10.46
C ALA A 15 25.69 -9.89 -9.10
N HIS A 16 25.98 -8.59 -9.10
CA HIS A 16 25.99 -7.78 -7.89
C HIS A 16 24.55 -7.50 -7.48
N CYS A 17 24.09 -8.20 -6.44
CA CYS A 17 22.96 -7.77 -5.63
C CYS A 17 23.21 -6.33 -5.14
N PRO A 18 22.29 -5.38 -5.34
CA PRO A 18 22.36 -4.13 -4.59
C PRO A 18 22.07 -4.43 -3.12
N SER A 19 23.00 -3.98 -2.30
CA SER A 19 23.00 -3.87 -0.84
C SER A 19 21.60 -3.81 -0.21
N THR A 20 21.32 -4.75 0.67
CA THR A 20 20.27 -4.68 1.69
C THR A 20 20.45 -3.40 2.51
N SER A 21 19.61 -2.40 2.25
CA SER A 21 19.40 -1.32 3.20
C SER A 21 18.85 -1.95 4.48
N SER A 22 19.56 -1.73 5.58
CA SER A 22 19.14 -2.16 6.92
C SER A 22 17.90 -1.38 7.31
N PHE A 23 16.72 -1.88 6.95
CA PHE A 23 15.46 -1.43 7.52
C PHE A 23 15.48 -1.76 9.01
N SER A 24 15.45 -0.73 9.85
CA SER A 24 15.13 -0.93 11.27
C SER A 24 13.66 -1.37 11.33
N PRO A 25 13.34 -2.54 11.90
CA PRO A 25 11.96 -2.95 12.07
C PRO A 25 11.31 -1.99 13.07
N THR A 26 10.49 -1.07 12.58
CA THR A 26 9.46 -0.41 13.40
C THR A 26 8.65 -1.50 14.09
N ARG A 27 8.36 -1.33 15.38
CA ARG A 27 7.59 -2.29 16.20
C ARG A 27 6.39 -2.80 15.41
N PRO A 28 6.00 -4.09 15.52
CA PRO A 28 4.76 -4.55 14.95
C PRO A 28 3.60 -3.83 15.65
N HIS A 29 3.14 -2.73 15.07
CA HIS A 29 1.93 -2.05 15.50
C HIS A 29 0.76 -2.93 15.05
N ALA A 30 0.39 -3.90 15.88
CA ALA A 30 -0.93 -4.50 15.78
C ALA A 30 -1.95 -3.38 16.06
N MET A 31 -2.85 -3.14 15.12
CA MET A 31 -3.97 -2.24 15.33
C MET A 31 -4.78 -2.74 16.53
N ILE A 32 -4.99 -1.87 17.52
CA ILE A 32 -5.80 -2.21 18.69
C ILE A 32 -7.23 -1.81 18.36
N ASP A 33 -8.02 -2.81 17.94
CA ASP A 33 -9.33 -2.62 17.34
C ASP A 33 -10.45 -2.25 18.34
N THR A 34 -10.20 -2.38 19.65
CA THR A 34 -11.23 -2.34 20.71
C THR A 34 -11.03 -1.25 21.77
N LEU A 35 -10.23 -0.21 21.49
CA LEU A 35 -10.01 0.87 22.46
C LEU A 35 -11.25 1.80 22.57
N PRO A 36 -11.58 2.28 23.79
CA PRO A 36 -12.63 3.29 24.01
C PRO A 36 -12.29 4.61 23.30
N PRO A 37 -13.21 5.59 23.16
CA PRO A 37 -12.95 6.93 22.61
C PRO A 37 -11.72 7.64 23.22
N LEU A 38 -11.20 8.68 22.55
CA LEU A 38 -9.98 9.33 23.00
C LEU A 38 -10.31 10.09 24.28
N ASP A 39 -9.54 9.86 25.35
CA ASP A 39 -9.72 10.59 26.61
C ASP A 39 -9.53 12.10 26.44
N THR A 40 -8.77 12.51 25.41
CA THR A 40 -8.55 13.90 25.02
C THR A 40 -8.98 14.08 23.58
N PRO A 41 -9.78 15.11 23.24
CA PRO A 41 -10.16 15.41 21.86
C PRO A 41 -8.93 15.59 20.95
N LEU A 42 -9.09 15.29 19.66
CA LEU A 42 -8.05 15.56 18.68
C LEU A 42 -7.80 17.08 18.62
N ASP A 43 -6.61 17.48 19.01
CA ASP A 43 -6.14 18.86 18.92
C ASP A 43 -5.14 19.04 17.78
N ALA A 44 -4.73 20.28 17.53
CA ALA A 44 -3.78 20.59 16.46
C ALA A 44 -2.44 19.84 16.59
N SER A 45 -2.04 19.45 17.81
CA SER A 45 -0.82 18.67 18.04
C SER A 45 -0.99 17.21 17.62
N SER A 46 -2.20 16.67 17.80
CA SER A 46 -2.62 15.31 17.47
C SER A 46 -2.84 15.10 15.98
N HIS A 47 -3.18 16.16 15.25
CA HIS A 47 -3.41 16.12 13.80
C HIS A 47 -2.23 15.55 13.00
N SER A 48 -1.01 15.70 13.51
CA SER A 48 0.21 15.17 12.88
C SER A 48 0.33 13.63 12.90
N ARG A 49 -0.56 12.95 13.65
CA ARG A 49 -0.55 11.50 13.89
C ARG A 49 -1.76 10.79 13.31
N LEU A 50 -2.55 11.48 12.51
CA LEU A 50 -3.68 10.90 11.77
C LEU A 50 -3.18 10.28 10.47
N TYR A 51 -3.64 9.07 10.14
CA TYR A 51 -3.25 8.39 8.92
C TYR A 51 -4.41 7.59 8.34
N PRO A 52 -4.50 7.48 6.99
CA PRO A 52 -5.39 6.52 6.37
C PRO A 52 -4.84 5.11 6.56
N TYR A 53 -5.74 4.15 6.71
CA TYR A 53 -5.41 2.75 6.93
C TYR A 53 -6.35 1.85 6.12
N VAL A 54 -5.81 0.86 5.43
CA VAL A 54 -6.60 0.00 4.53
C VAL A 54 -7.11 -1.22 5.28
N VAL A 55 -8.42 -1.50 5.19
CA VAL A 55 -9.12 -2.58 5.88
C VAL A 55 -10.07 -3.34 4.95
N GLN A 56 -10.47 -4.56 5.34
CA GLN A 56 -11.51 -5.34 4.66
C GLN A 56 -12.90 -4.91 5.10
N ARG A 57 -13.91 -5.19 4.26
CA ARG A 57 -15.34 -5.15 4.65
C ARG A 57 -15.60 -5.83 5.98
N ALA A 58 -15.14 -7.07 6.19
CA ALA A 58 -15.43 -7.82 7.42
C ALA A 58 -14.92 -7.10 8.69
N TRP A 59 -13.87 -6.28 8.56
CA TRP A 59 -13.40 -5.45 9.66
C TRP A 59 -14.30 -4.24 9.88
N VAL A 60 -14.76 -3.58 8.80
CA VAL A 60 -15.70 -2.45 8.87
C VAL A 60 -17.02 -2.91 9.49
N ASP A 61 -17.58 -4.04 9.03
CA ASP A 61 -18.83 -4.58 9.56
C ASP A 61 -18.75 -4.85 11.08
N ALA A 62 -17.56 -5.20 11.59
CA ALA A 62 -17.35 -5.48 13.00
C ALA A 62 -17.04 -4.24 13.86
N HIS A 63 -16.38 -3.22 13.30
CA HIS A 63 -15.82 -2.11 14.09
C HIS A 63 -16.37 -0.72 13.71
N ASP A 64 -16.95 -0.57 12.53
CA ASP A 64 -17.55 0.66 12.01
C ASP A 64 -18.76 0.35 11.09
N PRO A 65 -19.79 -0.37 11.59
CA PRO A 65 -20.91 -0.83 10.76
C PRO A 65 -21.77 0.30 10.19
N GLN A 66 -21.65 1.51 10.75
CA GLN A 66 -22.34 2.70 10.26
C GLN A 66 -21.48 3.51 9.25
N GLY A 67 -20.22 3.11 9.02
CA GLY A 67 -19.32 3.76 8.07
C GLY A 67 -19.00 5.21 8.43
N GLU A 68 -18.85 5.51 9.72
CA GLU A 68 -18.73 6.90 10.18
C GLU A 68 -17.31 7.45 10.03
N VAL A 69 -16.32 6.56 9.93
CA VAL A 69 -14.91 6.90 9.78
C VAL A 69 -14.21 6.07 8.70
N SER A 70 -15.00 5.43 7.84
CA SER A 70 -14.50 4.51 6.81
C SER A 70 -15.21 4.75 5.48
N GLU A 71 -14.43 4.81 4.40
CA GLU A 71 -14.90 5.01 3.03
C GLU A 71 -14.51 3.81 2.15
N PRO A 72 -15.37 3.36 1.23
CA PRO A 72 -15.06 2.26 0.33
C PRO A 72 -14.13 2.70 -0.81
N PHE A 73 -13.14 1.85 -1.10
CA PHE A 73 -12.55 1.78 -2.44
C PHE A 73 -13.32 0.79 -3.32
N SER A 74 -13.79 -0.31 -2.73
CA SER A 74 -14.58 -1.33 -3.42
C SER A 74 -15.58 -1.95 -2.46
N ASP A 75 -16.30 -2.96 -2.95
CA ASP A 75 -17.17 -3.74 -2.07
C ASP A 75 -16.37 -4.42 -0.96
N ASP A 76 -15.08 -4.71 -1.09
CA ASP A 76 -14.33 -5.48 -0.10
C ASP A 76 -13.15 -4.74 0.54
N VAL A 77 -12.71 -3.62 -0.05
CA VAL A 77 -11.57 -2.83 0.46
C VAL A 77 -12.05 -1.44 0.83
N PHE A 78 -11.67 -1.02 2.03
CA PHE A 78 -12.02 0.27 2.60
C PHE A 78 -10.77 0.98 3.08
N VAL A 79 -10.87 2.30 3.20
CA VAL A 79 -9.94 3.12 3.96
C VAL A 79 -10.64 3.62 5.22
N THR A 80 -9.95 3.56 6.34
CA THR A 80 -10.41 4.10 7.63
C THR A 80 -9.36 5.06 8.19
N LEU A 81 -9.76 5.89 9.15
CA LEU A 81 -8.87 6.81 9.84
C LEU A 81 -8.32 6.20 11.14
N VAL A 82 -7.01 6.25 11.29
CA VAL A 82 -6.32 5.81 12.52
C VAL A 82 -5.47 6.94 13.11
N PHE A 83 -5.31 6.89 14.42
CA PHE A 83 -4.39 7.70 15.20
C PHE A 83 -3.20 6.84 15.64
N ASP A 84 -1.97 7.30 15.37
CA ASP A 84 -0.74 6.68 15.84
C ASP A 84 -0.36 7.22 17.23
N GLY A 85 -0.82 6.52 18.26
CA GLY A 85 -0.63 6.91 19.65
C GLY A 85 0.51 6.17 20.37
N PRO A 86 0.86 6.57 21.60
CA PRO A 86 1.87 5.88 22.41
C PRO A 86 1.56 4.40 22.67
N ALA A 87 0.28 4.03 22.71
CA ALA A 87 -0.20 2.65 22.88
C ALA A 87 -0.22 1.85 21.56
N GLY A 88 0.07 2.49 20.43
CA GLY A 88 -0.01 1.90 19.09
C GLY A 88 -1.10 2.53 18.24
N LEU A 89 -1.42 1.85 17.13
CA LEU A 89 -2.43 2.31 16.19
C LEU A 89 -3.82 2.10 16.77
N ARG A 90 -4.61 3.14 16.68
CA ARG A 90 -5.98 3.16 17.18
C ARG A 90 -6.91 3.70 16.11
N ARG A 91 -8.04 3.01 15.90
CA ARG A 91 -9.13 3.50 15.05
C ARG A 91 -9.76 4.76 15.66
N LEU A 92 -10.07 5.76 14.84
CA LEU A 92 -10.91 6.88 15.25
C LEU A 92 -12.38 6.45 15.34
N GLN A 93 -13.15 7.06 16.23
CA GLN A 93 -14.61 6.92 16.28
C GLN A 93 -15.26 8.22 15.80
N ARG A 94 -16.56 8.18 15.50
CA ARG A 94 -17.30 9.39 15.17
C ARG A 94 -17.20 10.44 16.26
N GLU A 95 -17.26 10.01 17.51
CA GLU A 95 -17.14 10.88 18.68
C GLU A 95 -15.80 11.61 18.71
N ASP A 96 -14.72 10.96 18.27
CA ASP A 96 -13.39 11.57 18.21
C ASP A 96 -13.37 12.73 17.19
N LEU A 97 -14.03 12.55 16.03
CA LEU A 97 -14.17 13.60 15.01
C LEU A 97 -15.12 14.71 15.47
N CYS A 98 -16.28 14.36 16.04
CA CYS A 98 -17.25 15.31 16.55
C CYS A 98 -16.69 16.18 17.69
N ALA A 99 -15.92 15.58 18.61
CA ALA A 99 -15.27 16.31 19.70
C ALA A 99 -14.21 17.30 19.19
N ALA A 100 -13.59 17.01 18.06
CA ALA A 100 -12.63 17.87 17.38
C ALA A 100 -13.29 18.90 16.43
N GLY A 101 -14.60 18.79 16.19
CA GLY A 101 -15.32 19.61 15.23
C GLY A 101 -14.89 19.36 13.77
N LEU A 102 -14.45 18.14 13.46
CA LEU A 102 -13.97 17.75 12.12
C LEU A 102 -14.97 16.87 11.39
N THR A 103 -15.04 16.99 10.07
CA THR A 103 -15.65 15.97 9.21
C THR A 103 -14.65 14.86 8.87
N PHE A 104 -15.15 13.76 8.29
CA PHE A 104 -14.27 12.71 7.76
C PHE A 104 -13.32 13.27 6.69
N GLU A 105 -13.83 14.06 5.75
CA GLU A 105 -13.05 14.59 4.61
C GLU A 105 -11.93 15.53 5.07
N GLU A 106 -12.19 16.35 6.08
CA GLU A 106 -11.18 17.23 6.69
C GLU A 106 -10.09 16.41 7.37
N ALA A 107 -10.47 15.42 8.18
CA ALA A 107 -9.54 14.52 8.85
C ALA A 107 -8.75 13.66 7.86
N PHE A 108 -9.40 13.20 6.78
CA PHE A 108 -8.78 12.43 5.71
C PHE A 108 -7.76 13.25 4.94
N THR A 109 -8.08 14.50 4.62
CA THR A 109 -7.14 15.43 3.96
C THR A 109 -5.88 15.63 4.80
N GLN A 110 -6.05 15.82 6.12
CA GLN A 110 -4.93 15.90 7.05
C GLN A 110 -4.12 14.60 7.09
N ALA A 111 -4.81 13.46 7.12
CA ALA A 111 -4.20 12.13 7.16
C ALA A 111 -3.40 11.83 5.88
N ALA A 112 -3.93 12.18 4.70
CA ALA A 112 -3.23 12.06 3.43
C ALA A 112 -1.98 12.97 3.36
N SER A 113 -2.06 14.19 3.91
CA SER A 113 -0.90 15.06 4.05
C SER A 113 0.19 14.44 4.94
N ASN A 114 -0.20 13.81 6.06
CA ASN A 114 0.74 13.12 6.93
C ASN A 114 1.38 11.92 6.25
N LEU A 115 0.58 11.16 5.49
CA LEU A 115 1.04 10.02 4.70
C LEU A 115 2.08 10.44 3.64
N SER A 116 1.85 11.56 2.95
CA SER A 116 2.82 12.14 2.00
C SER A 116 4.14 12.54 2.67
N ARG A 117 4.07 13.13 3.88
CA ARG A 117 5.28 13.42 4.66
C ARG A 117 6.00 12.16 5.12
N ALA A 118 5.28 11.12 5.53
CA ALA A 118 5.86 9.83 5.91
C ALA A 118 6.55 9.14 4.72
N TRP A 119 5.98 9.23 3.52
CA TRP A 119 6.61 8.77 2.29
C TRP A 119 7.90 9.55 1.99
N THR A 120 7.84 10.88 2.04
CA THR A 120 9.01 11.75 1.82
C THR A 120 10.13 11.46 2.83
N ALA A 121 9.77 11.16 4.07
CA ALA A 121 10.67 10.71 5.14
C ALA A 121 11.12 9.25 5.01
N ARG A 122 10.72 8.54 3.96
CA ARG A 122 11.07 7.14 3.65
C ARG A 122 10.64 6.15 4.74
N HIS A 123 9.51 6.39 5.39
CA HIS A 123 8.93 5.41 6.31
C HIS A 123 8.43 4.17 5.55
N PHE A 124 8.05 4.34 4.30
CA PHE A 124 7.73 3.29 3.33
C PHE A 124 8.19 3.71 1.94
N GLU A 125 8.17 2.80 0.98
CA GLU A 125 8.72 3.04 -0.36
C GLU A 125 7.82 2.51 -1.48
N PHE A 126 7.89 3.19 -2.62
CA PHE A 126 7.37 2.71 -3.90
C PHE A 126 8.51 2.09 -4.70
N GLY A 127 8.23 1.00 -5.40
CA GLY A 127 9.21 0.35 -6.26
C GLY A 127 8.54 -0.29 -7.48
N ILE A 128 9.29 -0.35 -8.57
CA ILE A 128 8.93 -1.09 -9.78
C ILE A 128 9.93 -2.23 -9.93
N ALA A 129 9.42 -3.41 -10.23
CA ALA A 129 10.21 -4.63 -10.38
C ALA A 129 9.67 -5.49 -11.53
N ARG A 130 10.43 -6.53 -11.86
CA ARG A 130 9.97 -7.61 -12.72
C ARG A 130 10.05 -8.91 -11.94
N LEU A 131 9.02 -9.73 -12.10
CA LEU A 131 9.01 -11.09 -11.57
C LEU A 131 9.94 -11.98 -12.39
N ASP A 132 10.18 -13.20 -11.91
CA ASP A 132 11.08 -14.17 -12.55
C ASP A 132 10.63 -14.55 -13.97
N ASP A 133 9.33 -14.47 -14.26
CA ASP A 133 8.76 -14.67 -15.60
C ASP A 133 8.76 -13.40 -16.47
N GLY A 134 9.39 -12.32 -15.99
CA GLY A 134 9.50 -11.03 -16.66
C GLY A 134 8.27 -10.14 -16.52
N THR A 135 7.27 -10.54 -15.74
CA THR A 135 6.04 -9.77 -15.54
C THR A 135 6.32 -8.46 -14.79
N PRO A 136 5.94 -7.31 -15.35
CA PRO A 136 6.11 -6.03 -14.68
C PRO A 136 5.17 -5.89 -13.49
N ILE A 137 5.71 -5.47 -12.35
CA ILE A 137 4.93 -5.11 -11.18
C ILE A 137 5.45 -3.81 -10.58
N ALA A 138 4.58 -3.11 -9.88
CA ALA A 138 4.92 -2.09 -8.93
C ALA A 138 4.45 -2.51 -7.54
N GLY A 139 5.02 -1.92 -6.52
CA GLY A 139 4.60 -2.17 -5.16
C GLY A 139 4.84 -0.98 -4.24
N CYS A 140 4.04 -0.93 -3.20
CA CYS A 140 4.30 -0.10 -2.03
C CYS A 140 4.57 -1.00 -0.84
N ARG A 141 5.70 -0.82 -0.16
CA ARG A 141 6.12 -1.68 0.96
C ARG A 141 6.80 -0.94 2.10
N GLY A 142 6.88 -1.60 3.25
CA GLY A 142 7.77 -1.24 4.35
C GLY A 142 7.09 -1.30 5.72
N ASN A 143 5.90 -0.72 5.84
CA ASN A 143 5.13 -0.72 7.08
C ASN A 143 3.62 -0.61 6.79
N TRP A 144 2.83 -0.48 7.86
CA TRP A 144 1.37 -0.43 7.81
C TRP A 144 0.79 0.73 6.98
N MET A 145 1.55 1.81 6.77
CA MET A 145 1.12 2.94 5.93
C MET A 145 1.23 2.63 4.44
N ALA A 146 2.05 1.64 4.06
CA ALA A 146 2.41 1.38 2.67
C ALA A 146 1.17 1.13 1.77
N PRO A 147 0.20 0.26 2.14
CA PRO A 147 -0.98 0.08 1.29
C PRO A 147 -1.77 1.36 1.05
N ALA A 148 -2.00 2.16 2.09
CA ALA A 148 -2.68 3.45 1.93
C ALA A 148 -1.85 4.41 1.08
N GLY A 149 -0.52 4.41 1.25
CA GLY A 149 0.40 5.24 0.46
C GLY A 149 0.28 4.97 -1.04
N GLY A 150 0.21 3.70 -1.43
CA GLY A 150 0.09 3.31 -2.84
C GLY A 150 -1.30 3.59 -3.43
N LEU A 151 -2.35 3.64 -2.61
CA LEU A 151 -3.73 3.89 -3.06
C LEU A 151 -4.13 5.37 -3.04
N VAL A 152 -3.59 6.17 -2.10
CA VAL A 152 -4.07 7.54 -1.83
C VAL A 152 -3.17 8.62 -2.42
N LEU A 153 -1.84 8.43 -2.48
CA LEU A 153 -0.93 9.52 -2.84
C LEU A 153 -0.83 9.80 -4.35
N GLY A 154 -1.32 8.91 -5.21
CA GLY A 154 -1.22 9.04 -6.67
C GLY A 154 0.21 8.91 -7.25
N ASN A 155 1.25 9.12 -6.46
CA ASN A 155 2.66 9.04 -6.89
C ASN A 155 3.03 7.66 -7.47
N LEU A 156 2.51 6.57 -6.88
CA LEU A 156 2.71 5.22 -7.40
C LEU A 156 2.10 5.08 -8.80
N TYR A 157 0.85 5.54 -8.98
CA TYR A 157 0.17 5.53 -10.27
C TYR A 157 0.95 6.32 -11.33
N GLN A 158 1.38 7.55 -11.02
CA GLN A 158 2.14 8.38 -11.96
C GLN A 158 3.46 7.70 -12.38
N SER A 159 4.19 7.12 -11.42
CA SER A 159 5.43 6.39 -11.72
C SER A 159 5.18 5.16 -12.61
N MET A 160 4.05 4.49 -12.42
CA MET A 160 3.65 3.33 -13.23
C MET A 160 3.24 3.74 -14.66
N VAL A 161 2.50 4.84 -14.83
CA VAL A 161 2.16 5.38 -16.15
C VAL A 161 3.44 5.72 -16.93
N GLU A 162 4.37 6.43 -16.28
CA GLU A 162 5.65 6.80 -16.88
C GLU A 162 6.51 5.58 -17.27
N HIS A 163 6.49 4.51 -16.46
CA HIS A 163 7.36 3.35 -16.67
C HIS A 163 6.75 2.28 -17.60
N PHE A 164 5.44 2.05 -17.50
CA PHE A 164 4.75 1.00 -18.25
C PHE A 164 4.06 1.51 -19.51
N GLU A 165 3.95 2.84 -19.70
CA GLU A 165 3.33 3.49 -20.86
C GLU A 165 1.86 3.06 -21.07
N VAL A 166 1.17 2.72 -19.98
CA VAL A 166 -0.26 2.39 -19.93
C VAL A 166 -0.93 3.12 -18.77
N THR A 167 -2.26 3.23 -18.80
CA THR A 167 -3.03 4.02 -17.82
C THR A 167 -3.95 3.18 -16.94
N ASP A 168 -4.15 1.90 -17.25
CA ASP A 168 -5.05 1.03 -16.49
C ASP A 168 -4.26 -0.05 -15.76
N PHE A 169 -4.38 -0.03 -14.43
CA PHE A 169 -3.71 -0.98 -13.56
C PHE A 169 -4.71 -1.64 -12.62
N ALA A 170 -4.37 -2.86 -12.21
CA ALA A 170 -4.96 -3.51 -11.06
C ALA A 170 -4.02 -3.39 -9.86
N ALA A 171 -4.57 -3.34 -8.65
CA ALA A 171 -3.82 -3.31 -7.42
C ALA A 171 -4.45 -4.23 -6.37
N VAL A 172 -3.60 -4.79 -5.51
CA VAL A 172 -3.98 -5.75 -4.47
C VAL A 172 -3.23 -5.44 -3.19
N ALA A 173 -3.97 -5.21 -2.10
CA ALA A 173 -3.40 -5.07 -0.77
C ALA A 173 -3.11 -6.47 -0.20
N VAL A 174 -1.95 -7.02 -0.57
CA VAL A 174 -1.53 -8.39 -0.26
C VAL A 174 -1.49 -8.64 1.25
N ASN A 175 -0.99 -7.68 2.02
CA ASN A 175 -1.04 -7.69 3.48
C ASN A 175 -0.96 -6.26 4.03
N ARG A 176 -0.90 -6.11 5.36
CA ARG A 176 -0.85 -4.77 5.99
C ARG A 176 0.35 -3.93 5.59
N THR A 177 1.42 -4.55 5.08
CA THR A 177 2.69 -3.87 4.78
C THR A 177 3.05 -3.86 3.30
N LEU A 178 2.21 -4.44 2.44
CA LEU A 178 2.48 -4.61 1.02
C LEU A 178 1.22 -4.43 0.18
N LEU A 179 1.30 -3.49 -0.75
CA LEU A 179 0.40 -3.36 -1.89
C LEU A 179 1.20 -3.69 -3.15
N LEU A 180 0.60 -4.46 -4.05
CA LEU A 180 1.11 -4.68 -5.40
C LEU A 180 0.19 -4.00 -6.39
N ALA A 181 0.76 -3.49 -7.48
CA ALA A 181 0.02 -2.96 -8.62
C ALA A 181 0.67 -3.44 -9.92
N PHE A 182 -0.11 -3.64 -10.98
CA PHE A 182 0.37 -4.24 -12.21
C PHE A 182 -0.55 -3.90 -13.40
N PRO A 183 -0.01 -3.86 -14.63
CA PRO A 183 -0.83 -3.68 -15.84
C PRO A 183 -1.91 -4.75 -15.99
N THR A 184 -3.04 -4.40 -16.59
CA THR A 184 -4.17 -5.34 -16.78
C THR A 184 -4.16 -6.04 -18.14
N ASP A 185 -3.01 -6.10 -18.81
CA ASP A 185 -2.89 -6.78 -20.09
C ASP A 185 -2.90 -8.31 -19.91
N ALA A 186 -3.30 -9.04 -20.96
CA ALA A 186 -3.48 -10.49 -20.89
C ALA A 186 -2.21 -11.26 -20.50
N LYS A 187 -1.02 -10.75 -20.81
CA LYS A 187 0.24 -11.39 -20.42
C LYS A 187 0.47 -11.25 -18.92
N THR A 188 0.30 -10.05 -18.38
CA THR A 188 0.42 -9.80 -16.93
C THR A 188 -0.62 -10.60 -16.15
N LEU A 189 -1.87 -10.60 -16.63
CA LEU A 189 -2.96 -11.35 -16.02
C LEU A 189 -2.83 -12.87 -16.16
N SER A 190 -1.90 -13.41 -16.95
CA SER A 190 -1.64 -14.86 -17.04
C SER A 190 -0.37 -15.28 -16.31
N SER A 191 0.31 -14.36 -15.62
CA SER A 191 1.54 -14.63 -14.88
C SER A 191 1.32 -15.55 -13.68
N LEU A 192 1.97 -16.71 -13.72
CA LEU A 192 2.01 -17.63 -12.58
C LEU A 192 2.82 -17.05 -11.42
N ALA A 193 3.89 -16.32 -11.71
CA ALA A 193 4.71 -15.69 -10.67
C ALA A 193 3.90 -14.62 -9.90
N LEU A 194 3.08 -13.84 -10.61
CA LEU A 194 2.19 -12.85 -9.99
C LEU A 194 1.16 -13.53 -9.10
N ARG A 195 0.51 -14.60 -9.61
CA ARG A 195 -0.42 -15.42 -8.83
C ARG A 195 0.24 -15.93 -7.55
N GLN A 196 1.41 -16.54 -7.65
CA GLN A 196 2.16 -17.05 -6.51
C GLN A 196 2.57 -15.96 -5.53
N LEU A 197 2.86 -14.76 -6.01
CA LEU A 197 3.19 -13.63 -5.14
C LEU A 197 1.97 -13.14 -4.36
N VAL A 198 0.81 -13.03 -5.02
CA VAL A 198 -0.45 -12.61 -4.40
C VAL A 198 -1.01 -13.69 -3.45
N GLU A 199 -1.00 -14.96 -3.86
CA GLU A 199 -1.52 -16.09 -3.08
C GLU A 199 -0.53 -16.62 -2.03
N GLY A 200 0.78 -16.67 -2.35
CA GLY A 200 1.84 -17.27 -1.52
C GLY A 200 2.34 -16.39 -0.39
N ALA A 201 2.12 -15.07 -0.46
CA ALA A 201 2.31 -14.15 0.67
C ALA A 201 1.37 -14.44 1.86
N SER A 202 0.41 -15.35 1.71
CA SER A 202 -0.52 -15.81 2.76
C SER A 202 0.10 -16.78 3.77
N SER A 203 1.40 -17.11 3.69
CA SER A 203 2.04 -18.20 4.43
C SER A 203 2.57 -17.84 5.83
N GLY A 204 1.78 -17.12 6.65
CA GLY A 204 1.84 -17.32 8.11
C GLY A 204 2.02 -16.13 9.06
N ALA A 205 2.09 -14.86 8.63
CA ALA A 205 1.99 -13.74 9.57
C ALA A 205 1.42 -12.50 8.89
N ILE A 206 0.29 -12.03 9.43
CA ILE A 206 -0.50 -10.86 9.01
C ILE A 206 -1.47 -11.17 7.85
N LEU A 207 -2.76 -11.25 8.21
CA LEU A 207 -3.87 -11.54 7.30
C LEU A 207 -3.93 -10.55 6.11
N PRO A 208 -4.24 -11.02 4.89
CA PRO A 208 -4.50 -10.14 3.75
C PRO A 208 -5.67 -9.20 4.03
N ILE A 209 -5.60 -7.98 3.48
CA ILE A 209 -6.64 -6.96 3.70
C ILE A 209 -7.86 -7.23 2.81
N ALA A 210 -7.71 -7.78 1.60
CA ALA A 210 -8.80 -8.37 0.83
C ALA A 210 -8.24 -9.20 -0.35
N ARG A 211 -9.05 -10.10 -0.91
CA ARG A 211 -8.73 -10.82 -2.16
C ARG A 211 -9.22 -10.09 -3.41
N SER A 212 -10.01 -9.05 -3.25
CA SER A 212 -10.51 -8.24 -4.36
C SER A 212 -9.42 -7.32 -4.90
N TRP A 213 -9.46 -7.10 -6.20
CA TRP A 213 -8.55 -6.20 -6.88
C TRP A 213 -9.18 -4.82 -7.00
N LEU A 214 -8.34 -3.81 -6.92
CA LEU A 214 -8.69 -2.42 -7.14
C LEU A 214 -8.21 -1.98 -8.52
N ARG A 215 -8.99 -1.16 -9.20
CA ARG A 215 -8.57 -0.46 -10.41
C ARG A 215 -7.87 0.84 -10.01
N LEU A 216 -6.70 1.08 -10.61
CA LEU A 216 -6.00 2.37 -10.56
C LEU A 216 -5.92 2.93 -11.98
N ASP A 217 -6.62 4.03 -12.23
CA ASP A 217 -6.72 4.72 -13.52
C ASP A 217 -6.45 6.24 -13.41
N GLY A 218 -5.91 6.67 -12.27
CA GLY A 218 -5.61 8.08 -11.96
C GLY A 218 -6.69 8.78 -11.14
N GLU A 219 -7.86 8.16 -10.99
CA GLU A 219 -8.93 8.60 -10.11
C GLU A 219 -8.87 7.90 -8.74
N TRP A 220 -9.86 8.17 -7.88
CA TRP A 220 -10.05 7.42 -6.64
C TRP A 220 -10.13 5.91 -6.91
N PRO A 221 -9.40 5.05 -6.17
CA PRO A 221 -9.40 3.62 -6.41
C PRO A 221 -10.82 3.05 -6.38
N SER A 222 -11.12 2.16 -7.32
CA SER A 222 -12.44 1.56 -7.48
C SER A 222 -12.35 0.05 -7.63
N ALA A 223 -13.49 -0.66 -7.56
CA ALA A 223 -13.51 -2.11 -7.80
C ALA A 223 -13.02 -2.43 -9.22
N TYR A 224 -12.01 -3.31 -9.35
CA TYR A 224 -11.64 -3.85 -10.65
C TYR A 224 -12.72 -4.81 -11.15
N ARG A 225 -13.25 -4.55 -12.36
CA ARG A 225 -14.35 -5.33 -12.97
C ARG A 225 -13.90 -6.38 -13.98
N GLY A 226 -12.59 -6.43 -14.28
CA GLY A 226 -12.06 -7.51 -15.11
C GLY A 226 -12.09 -8.83 -14.36
N VAL A 227 -12.10 -9.93 -15.10
CA VAL A 227 -12.00 -11.27 -14.51
C VAL A 227 -10.53 -11.48 -14.13
N PRO A 228 -10.17 -11.57 -12.85
CA PRO A 228 -8.85 -12.05 -12.47
C PRO A 228 -8.70 -13.43 -13.09
N ALA A 229 -7.64 -13.70 -13.84
CA ALA A 229 -7.48 -15.04 -14.44
C ALA A 229 -7.08 -16.11 -13.40
N PHE A 230 -7.24 -15.84 -12.09
CA PHE A 230 -6.73 -16.66 -11.01
C PHE A 230 -7.78 -17.02 -9.96
#